data_AF-A0AAW5ETD3-F1
#
_entry.id   AF-A0AAW5ETD3-F1
#
_cell.length_a   1.000
_cell.length_b   1.000
_cell.length_c   1.000
_cell.angle_alpha   90.00
_cell.angle_beta   90.00
_cell.angle_gamma   90.00
#
_symmetry.space_group_name_H-M   'P 1'
#
loop_
_entity.id
_entity.type
_entity.pdbx_description
1 polymer ?
#
loop_
_entity_poly.entity_id
_entity_poly.type
_entity_poly.pdbx_seq_one_letter_code
_entity_poly.pdbx_strand_id
1 'polypeptide(L)'
;MTPISFSPWDMFLNAGPVVRCVMILLAVASLLTWTIFIAKSVELLRVRMKLTKAEQTLEQANTLDLGEEWSRVISGACRPSPPADRWCGLAHRATAARWPGSIGYASSASLALELAPGVSLSQAQSVIDQEWRNLHLPETINGELQSDEGDVGRSTHDSEILIVGAVLAVYLTLGMLYESVWHPLTILSTIPSAGIGAVIALDLFGLPFSGMAVIAMLLLTGISLKNAILLVDFAIHAERERGMTPRDAIRKACLLRLRPIVMTTFAAALGALPLVLMGGYGMELRQPLGIALIGGLLVSQGQTMFTTPALYLLVEKAAAFLSSIRTKRPARKHS
;
A
#
# COMPACT_ATOMS: atom_id res chain seq x y z
N MET A 1 48.98 -7.09 -5.25
CA MET A 1 47.52 -7.30 -5.11
C MET A 1 46.86 -5.94 -5.20
N THR A 2 46.26 -5.62 -6.34
CA THR A 2 45.52 -4.36 -6.54
C THR A 2 44.18 -4.42 -5.79
N PRO A 3 43.73 -3.31 -5.18
CA PRO A 3 42.46 -3.30 -4.47
C PRO A 3 41.31 -3.47 -5.47
N ILE A 4 40.56 -4.57 -5.36
CA ILE A 4 39.34 -4.78 -6.16
C ILE A 4 38.36 -3.65 -5.78
N SER A 5 38.08 -2.78 -6.75
CA SER A 5 37.11 -1.71 -6.59
C SER A 5 35.72 -2.35 -6.71
N PHE A 6 34.90 -2.26 -5.66
CA PHE A 6 33.52 -2.77 -5.68
C PHE A 6 32.58 -1.73 -6.31
N SER A 7 32.99 -1.16 -7.45
CA SER A 7 32.06 -0.37 -8.25
C SER A 7 31.07 -1.35 -8.91
N PRO A 8 29.78 -0.99 -9.03
CA PRO A 8 28.79 -1.82 -9.73
C PRO A 8 29.26 -2.22 -11.14
N TRP A 9 30.07 -1.35 -11.76
CA TRP A 9 30.70 -1.55 -13.06
C TRP A 9 31.79 -2.62 -13.06
N ASP A 10 32.66 -2.65 -12.06
CA ASP A 10 33.70 -3.69 -11.93
C ASP A 10 33.09 -5.08 -11.68
N MET A 11 32.00 -5.16 -10.89
CA MET A 11 31.27 -6.42 -10.69
C MET A 11 30.64 -6.93 -12.00
N PHE A 12 30.08 -6.06 -12.83
CA PHE A 12 29.53 -6.45 -14.12
C PHE A 12 30.62 -6.88 -15.11
N LEU A 13 31.74 -6.15 -15.16
CA LEU A 13 32.86 -6.44 -16.05
C LEU A 13 33.63 -7.72 -15.67
N ASN A 14 33.55 -8.16 -14.41
CA ASN A 14 34.13 -9.43 -13.94
C ASN A 14 33.12 -10.58 -13.84
N ALA A 15 31.81 -10.35 -14.02
CA ALA A 15 30.81 -11.41 -13.95
C ALA A 15 30.96 -12.43 -15.09
N GLY A 16 30.52 -13.68 -14.88
CA GLY A 16 30.51 -14.69 -15.95
C GLY A 16 29.65 -14.26 -17.17
N PRO A 17 29.96 -14.75 -18.38
CA PRO A 17 29.29 -14.30 -19.62
C PRO A 17 27.76 -14.53 -19.59
N VAL A 18 27.32 -15.62 -18.95
CA VAL A 18 25.89 -15.93 -18.76
C VAL A 18 25.21 -14.89 -17.87
N VAL A 19 25.84 -14.51 -16.76
CA VAL A 19 25.31 -13.51 -15.82
C VAL A 19 25.22 -12.13 -16.48
N ARG A 20 26.22 -11.75 -17.29
CA ARG A 20 26.16 -10.50 -18.06
C ARG A 20 25.00 -10.49 -19.04
N CYS A 21 24.79 -11.57 -19.79
CA CYS A 21 23.66 -11.68 -20.73
C CYS A 21 22.31 -11.51 -20.01
N VAL A 22 22.11 -12.17 -18.86
CA VAL A 22 20.87 -12.06 -18.08
C VAL A 22 20.66 -10.64 -17.57
N MET A 23 21.71 -9.99 -17.05
CA MET A 23 21.62 -8.60 -16.57
C MET A 23 21.32 -7.62 -17.71
N ILE A 24 21.93 -7.79 -18.89
CA ILE A 24 21.65 -6.96 -20.07
C ILE A 24 20.20 -7.16 -20.52
N LEU A 25 19.72 -8.40 -20.62
CA LEU A 25 18.34 -8.70 -21.01
C LEU A 25 17.32 -8.09 -20.06
N LEU A 26 17.56 -8.19 -18.74
CA LEU A 26 16.68 -7.58 -17.74
C LEU A 26 16.70 -6.05 -17.83
N ALA A 27 17.86 -5.44 -18.06
CA ALA A 27 17.98 -4.00 -18.25
C ALA A 27 17.24 -3.54 -19.52
N VAL A 28 17.37 -4.27 -20.63
CA VAL A 28 16.68 -4.00 -21.89
C VAL A 28 15.17 -4.18 -21.74
N ALA A 29 14.71 -5.24 -21.08
CA ALA A 29 13.29 -5.46 -20.80
C ALA A 29 12.71 -4.32 -19.95
N SER A 30 13.44 -3.88 -18.92
CA SER A 30 13.05 -2.73 -18.09
C SER A 30 12.98 -1.43 -18.88
N LEU A 31 13.97 -1.17 -19.75
CA LEU A 31 13.99 -0.02 -20.67
C LEU A 31 12.81 -0.04 -21.64
N LEU A 32 12.51 -1.19 -22.25
CA LEU A 32 11.35 -1.35 -23.15
C LEU A 32 10.03 -1.12 -22.41
N THR A 33 9.92 -1.61 -21.17
CA THR A 33 8.73 -1.39 -20.34
C THR A 33 8.56 0.10 -20.03
N TRP A 34 9.66 0.78 -19.69
CA TRP A 34 9.67 2.22 -19.43
C TRP A 34 9.40 3.07 -20.67
N THR A 35 9.92 2.71 -21.84
CA THR A 35 9.65 3.46 -23.08
C THR A 35 8.19 3.33 -23.50
N ILE A 36 7.59 2.15 -23.37
CA ILE A 36 6.16 1.94 -23.63
C ILE A 36 5.32 2.78 -22.64
N PHE A 37 5.66 2.74 -21.36
CA PHE A 37 4.95 3.52 -20.33
C PHE A 37 5.04 5.03 -20.58
N ILE A 38 6.23 5.55 -20.91
CA ILE A 38 6.43 6.97 -21.24
C ILE A 38 5.66 7.34 -22.51
N ALA A 39 5.75 6.54 -23.56
CA ALA A 39 5.04 6.80 -24.82
C ALA A 39 3.53 6.88 -24.60
N LYS A 40 2.96 5.91 -23.87
CA LYS A 40 1.52 5.89 -23.54
C LYS A 40 1.12 7.04 -22.62
N SER A 41 1.97 7.39 -21.65
CA SER A 41 1.73 8.51 -20.73
C SER A 41 1.70 9.85 -21.47
N VAL A 42 2.61 10.07 -22.44
CA VAL A 42 2.65 11.27 -23.29
C VAL A 42 1.45 11.33 -24.23
N GLU A 43 1.02 10.19 -24.78
CA GLU A 43 -0.18 10.09 -25.62
C GLU A 43 -1.43 10.47 -24.82
N LEU A 44 -1.59 9.90 -23.62
CA LEU A 44 -2.69 10.20 -22.70
C LEU A 44 -2.68 11.68 -22.25
N LEU A 45 -1.51 12.26 -22.00
CA LEU A 45 -1.39 13.68 -21.68
C LEU A 45 -1.89 14.56 -22.84
N ARG A 46 -1.52 14.21 -24.09
CA ARG A 46 -1.96 14.95 -25.28
C ARG A 46 -3.47 14.85 -25.50
N VAL A 47 -4.06 13.67 -25.29
CA VAL A 47 -5.52 13.48 -25.35
C VAL A 47 -6.22 14.30 -24.27
N ARG A 48 -5.69 14.28 -23.04
CA ARG A 48 -6.25 15.05 -21.92
C ARG A 48 -6.21 16.55 -22.19
N MET A 49 -5.11 17.07 -22.74
CA MET A 49 -4.99 18.48 -23.14
C MET A 49 -5.95 18.86 -24.27
N LYS A 50 -6.27 17.94 -25.19
CA LYS A 50 -7.27 18.17 -26.23
C LYS A 50 -8.69 18.18 -25.66
N LEU A 51 -8.98 17.27 -24.73
CA LEU A 51 -10.28 17.19 -24.05
C LEU A 51 -10.55 18.44 -23.20
N THR A 52 -9.58 18.93 -22.42
CA THR A 52 -9.78 20.18 -21.66
C THR A 52 -9.98 21.40 -22.55
N LYS A 53 -9.32 21.46 -23.72
CA LYS A 53 -9.59 22.51 -24.72
C LYS A 53 -10.99 22.39 -25.33
N ALA A 54 -11.45 21.18 -25.60
CA ALA A 54 -12.79 20.91 -26.11
C ALA A 54 -13.88 21.24 -25.07
N GLU A 55 -13.64 20.91 -23.81
CA GLU A 55 -14.52 21.21 -22.68
C GLU A 55 -14.67 22.73 -22.48
N GLN A 56 -13.57 23.48 -22.56
CA GLN A 56 -13.61 24.95 -22.53
C GLN A 56 -14.34 25.58 -23.72
N THR A 57 -14.25 24.99 -24.91
CA THR A 57 -15.01 25.49 -26.08
C THR A 57 -16.50 25.17 -25.99
N LEU A 58 -16.86 24.04 -25.38
CA LEU A 58 -18.25 23.68 -25.11
C LEU A 58 -18.87 24.55 -24.02
N GLU A 59 -18.14 24.90 -22.95
CA GLU A 59 -18.64 25.85 -21.93
C GLU A 59 -18.88 27.25 -22.50
N GLN A 60 -18.03 27.72 -23.43
CA GLN A 60 -18.26 28.99 -24.15
C GLN A 60 -19.45 28.94 -25.12
N ALA A 61 -19.75 27.77 -25.70
CA ALA A 61 -20.93 27.60 -26.56
C ALA A 61 -22.23 27.48 -25.75
N ASN A 62 -22.21 26.76 -24.63
CA ASN A 62 -23.38 26.59 -23.76
C ASN A 62 -23.82 27.91 -23.07
N THR A 63 -22.90 28.85 -22.88
CA THR A 63 -23.21 30.17 -22.31
C THR A 63 -23.87 31.13 -23.30
N LEU A 64 -23.84 30.84 -24.61
CA LEU A 64 -24.47 31.68 -25.64
C LEU A 64 -25.87 31.20 -26.06
N ASP A 65 -26.23 29.93 -25.84
CA ASP A 65 -27.49 29.34 -26.36
C ASP A 65 -28.55 29.04 -25.27
N LEU A 66 -28.15 28.87 -24.00
CA LEU A 66 -29.10 28.46 -22.93
C LEU A 66 -29.84 29.62 -22.24
N GLY A 67 -29.53 30.88 -22.57
CA GLY A 67 -30.15 32.07 -21.97
C GLY A 67 -31.55 32.41 -22.49
N GLU A 68 -31.84 32.12 -23.77
CA GLU A 68 -33.13 32.51 -24.40
C GLU A 68 -34.18 31.39 -24.43
N GLU A 69 -33.78 30.12 -24.35
CA GLU A 69 -34.72 28.99 -24.54
C GLU A 69 -35.32 28.47 -23.23
N TRP A 70 -34.56 28.49 -22.12
CA TRP A 70 -35.03 28.01 -20.81
C TRP A 70 -36.07 28.92 -20.14
N SER A 71 -36.08 30.21 -20.45
CA SER A 71 -37.08 31.17 -19.94
C SER A 71 -38.49 30.89 -20.50
N ARG A 72 -38.59 30.31 -21.71
CA ARG A 72 -39.87 29.94 -22.35
C ARG A 72 -40.45 28.62 -21.82
N VAL A 73 -39.61 27.68 -21.39
CA VAL A 73 -40.07 26.38 -20.86
C VAL A 73 -40.54 26.50 -19.41
N ILE A 74 -39.88 27.33 -18.60
CA ILE A 74 -40.26 27.55 -17.19
C ILE A 74 -41.52 28.44 -17.07
N SER A 75 -41.72 29.39 -17.98
CA SER A 75 -42.91 30.27 -17.98
C SER A 75 -44.19 29.61 -18.51
N GLY A 76 -44.11 28.46 -19.19
CA GLY A 76 -45.27 27.72 -19.70
C GLY A 76 -45.90 26.72 -18.72
N ALA A 77 -45.21 26.35 -17.62
CA ALA A 77 -45.64 25.25 -16.74
C ALA A 77 -46.35 25.69 -15.44
N CYS A 78 -46.45 26.99 -15.15
CA CYS A 78 -47.18 27.48 -13.98
C CYS A 78 -48.51 28.14 -14.39
N ARG A 79 -49.58 27.35 -14.52
CA ARG A 79 -50.94 27.88 -14.33
C ARG A 79 -51.35 27.69 -12.86
N PRO A 80 -51.81 28.73 -12.16
CA PRO A 80 -52.35 28.58 -10.83
C PRO A 80 -53.81 28.13 -10.91
N SER A 81 -54.19 27.11 -10.15
CA SER A 81 -55.58 26.86 -9.77
C SER A 81 -55.63 26.50 -8.28
N PRO A 82 -56.25 27.33 -7.43
CA PRO A 82 -56.57 26.97 -6.04
C PRO A 82 -58.03 26.48 -5.93
N PRO A 83 -58.51 26.03 -4.76
CA PRO A 83 -57.80 25.72 -3.50
C PRO A 83 -58.09 24.31 -2.95
N ALA A 84 -57.16 23.73 -2.19
CA ALA A 84 -57.45 23.09 -0.90
C ALA A 84 -56.16 22.62 -0.21
N ASP A 85 -55.75 23.40 0.79
CA ASP A 85 -55.19 22.96 2.07
C ASP A 85 -54.72 21.51 2.23
N ARG A 86 -53.39 21.34 2.30
CA ARG A 86 -52.66 20.74 3.43
C ARG A 86 -51.23 20.39 2.99
N TRP A 87 -50.30 20.50 3.94
CA TRP A 87 -48.92 20.02 3.87
C TRP A 87 -47.89 20.95 3.21
N CYS A 88 -47.73 22.13 3.81
CA CYS A 88 -46.40 22.70 4.01
C CYS A 88 -45.90 22.18 5.37
N GLY A 89 -44.92 21.27 5.37
CA GLY A 89 -44.37 20.70 6.60
C GLY A 89 -43.06 19.95 6.35
N LEU A 90 -41.96 20.60 6.74
CA LEU A 90 -40.66 20.06 7.16
C LEU A 90 -40.40 18.55 6.96
N ALA A 91 -39.41 18.21 6.14
CA ALA A 91 -38.56 17.05 6.35
C ALA A 91 -37.22 17.18 5.61
N HIS A 92 -36.14 17.40 6.36
CA HIS A 92 -34.80 16.99 5.97
C HIS A 92 -34.85 15.49 5.69
N ARG A 93 -34.77 15.10 4.40
CA ARG A 93 -34.95 13.71 3.96
C ARG A 93 -33.62 12.96 4.04
N ALA A 94 -33.53 12.04 5.01
CA ALA A 94 -32.80 10.80 4.80
C ALA A 94 -33.51 10.03 3.69
N THR A 95 -32.86 9.88 2.53
CA THR A 95 -33.40 9.12 1.41
C THR A 95 -33.15 7.63 1.63
N ALA A 96 -34.03 6.96 2.38
CA ALA A 96 -34.11 5.50 2.38
C ALA A 96 -34.72 5.04 1.06
N ALA A 97 -33.89 4.84 0.04
CA ALA A 97 -34.31 4.22 -1.22
C ALA A 97 -34.40 2.69 -1.03
N ARG A 98 -35.62 2.16 -0.93
CA ARG A 98 -35.90 0.72 -0.87
C ARG A 98 -36.04 0.17 -2.29
N TRP A 99 -35.08 -0.61 -2.75
CA TRP A 99 -35.13 -1.28 -4.04
C TRP A 99 -35.53 -2.76 -3.84
N PRO A 100 -36.50 -3.31 -4.60
CA PRO A 100 -36.71 -4.75 -4.65
C PRO A 100 -35.47 -5.41 -5.24
N GLY A 101 -34.69 -6.10 -4.43
CA GLY A 101 -33.57 -6.93 -4.86
C GLY A 101 -33.94 -8.42 -4.72
N SER A 102 -33.25 -9.28 -5.45
CA SER A 102 -33.27 -10.73 -5.21
C SER A 102 -31.82 -11.19 -4.99
N ILE A 103 -31.52 -11.72 -3.82
CA ILE A 103 -30.26 -12.44 -3.59
C ILE A 103 -30.55 -13.92 -3.87
N GLY A 104 -30.25 -14.38 -5.08
CA GLY A 104 -30.64 -15.72 -5.55
C GLY A 104 -32.16 -15.86 -5.75
N TYR A 105 -32.75 -16.94 -5.20
CA TYR A 105 -34.20 -17.26 -5.31
C TYR A 105 -35.04 -16.84 -4.09
N ALA A 106 -34.43 -16.19 -3.09
CA ALA A 106 -35.12 -15.75 -1.88
C ALA A 106 -35.63 -14.31 -2.01
N SER A 107 -36.81 -14.02 -1.45
CA SER A 107 -37.30 -12.65 -1.31
C SER A 107 -36.39 -11.88 -0.37
N SER A 108 -35.76 -10.80 -0.87
CA SER A 108 -34.92 -9.93 -0.05
C SER A 108 -35.47 -8.50 -0.02
N ALA A 109 -35.14 -7.80 1.07
CA ALA A 109 -35.37 -6.37 1.21
C ALA A 109 -34.02 -5.75 1.59
N SER A 110 -33.54 -4.81 0.77
CA SER A 110 -32.30 -4.08 1.05
C SER A 110 -32.60 -2.73 1.69
N LEU A 111 -31.72 -2.34 2.62
CA LEU A 111 -31.71 -1.03 3.23
C LEU A 111 -30.36 -0.39 2.89
N ALA A 112 -30.37 0.65 2.06
CA ALA A 112 -29.18 1.44 1.78
C ALA A 112 -28.95 2.42 2.93
N LEU A 113 -27.79 2.30 3.59
CA LEU A 113 -27.36 3.16 4.67
C LEU A 113 -26.11 3.91 4.23
N GLU A 114 -26.12 5.22 4.41
CA GLU A 114 -24.96 6.07 4.16
C GLU A 114 -24.27 6.36 5.50
N LEU A 115 -22.94 6.26 5.54
CA LEU A 115 -22.19 6.49 6.77
C LEU A 115 -22.15 7.98 7.09
N ALA A 116 -22.31 8.32 8.37
CA ALA A 116 -22.07 9.67 8.83
C ALA A 116 -20.58 10.05 8.71
N PRO A 117 -20.24 11.34 8.48
CA PRO A 117 -18.85 11.77 8.36
C PRO A 117 -18.02 11.39 9.60
N GLY A 118 -16.90 10.69 9.39
CA GLY A 118 -15.97 10.32 10.46
C GLY A 118 -16.30 9.02 11.21
N VAL A 119 -17.35 8.30 10.83
CA VAL A 119 -17.67 6.96 11.40
C VAL A 119 -17.00 5.88 10.55
N SER A 120 -16.30 4.94 11.19
CA SER A 120 -15.69 3.81 10.47
C SER A 120 -16.73 2.75 10.11
N LEU A 121 -16.48 2.02 9.02
CA LEU A 121 -17.32 0.88 8.62
C LEU A 121 -17.48 -0.16 9.74
N SER A 122 -16.39 -0.43 10.47
CA SER A 122 -16.41 -1.36 11.62
C SER A 122 -17.30 -0.88 12.76
N GLN A 123 -17.33 0.42 13.05
CA GLN A 123 -18.21 0.99 14.06
C GLN A 123 -19.67 0.89 13.62
N ALA A 124 -19.98 1.24 12.37
CA ALA A 124 -21.31 1.13 11.80
C ALA A 124 -21.82 -0.33 11.82
N GLN A 125 -20.99 -1.29 11.40
CA GLN A 125 -21.30 -2.72 11.48
C GLN A 125 -21.60 -3.17 12.92
N SER A 126 -20.78 -2.76 13.88
CA SER A 126 -20.99 -3.15 15.28
C SER A 126 -22.33 -2.66 15.87
N VAL A 127 -22.77 -1.47 15.47
CA VAL A 127 -24.07 -0.91 15.88
C VAL A 127 -25.21 -1.65 15.20
N ILE A 128 -25.10 -1.92 13.89
CA ILE A 128 -26.11 -2.67 13.15
C ILE A 128 -26.25 -4.09 13.72
N ASP A 129 -25.14 -4.77 14.02
CA ASP A 129 -25.14 -6.11 14.63
C ASP A 129 -25.71 -6.12 16.06
N GLN A 130 -25.55 -5.03 16.80
CA GLN A 130 -26.18 -4.87 18.11
C GLN A 130 -27.70 -4.71 17.97
N GLU A 131 -28.15 -3.83 17.09
CA GLU A 131 -29.59 -3.61 16.87
C GLU A 131 -30.28 -4.83 16.24
N TRP A 132 -29.59 -5.54 15.34
CA TRP A 132 -30.08 -6.78 14.76
C TRP A 132 -30.33 -7.85 15.83
N ARG A 133 -29.45 -7.94 16.83
CA ARG A 133 -29.64 -8.82 17.99
C ARG A 133 -30.77 -8.35 18.91
N ASN A 134 -30.92 -7.04 19.11
CA ASN A 134 -31.99 -6.48 19.94
C ASN A 134 -33.40 -6.74 19.37
N LEU A 135 -33.52 -6.83 18.04
CA LEU A 135 -34.80 -7.03 17.35
C LEU A 135 -35.38 -8.45 17.48
N HIS A 136 -34.64 -9.43 18.04
CA HIS A 136 -35.08 -10.81 18.26
C HIS A 136 -35.82 -11.42 17.05
N LEU A 137 -35.28 -11.21 15.85
CA LEU A 137 -35.87 -11.72 14.61
C LEU A 137 -35.88 -13.27 14.62
N PRO A 138 -36.94 -13.92 14.09
CA PRO A 138 -36.97 -15.37 13.97
C PRO A 138 -35.83 -15.87 13.07
N GLU A 139 -35.27 -17.05 13.38
CA GLU A 139 -34.12 -17.66 12.68
C GLU A 139 -34.32 -17.89 11.17
N THR A 140 -35.55 -17.68 10.67
CA THR A 140 -35.89 -17.71 9.24
C THR A 140 -35.43 -16.47 8.47
N ILE A 141 -35.07 -15.37 9.14
CA ILE A 141 -34.65 -14.11 8.51
C ILE A 141 -33.14 -13.95 8.68
N ASN A 142 -32.39 -14.17 7.59
CA ASN A 142 -30.95 -13.98 7.55
C ASN A 142 -30.61 -12.58 7.03
N GLY A 143 -29.76 -11.87 7.77
CA GLY A 143 -29.23 -10.55 7.37
C GLY A 143 -27.82 -10.69 6.80
N GLU A 144 -27.63 -10.17 5.59
CA GLU A 144 -26.31 -10.05 4.97
C GLU A 144 -26.01 -8.57 4.73
N LEU A 145 -24.93 -8.09 5.35
CA LEU A 145 -24.42 -6.73 5.13
C LEU A 145 -23.58 -6.74 3.87
N GLN A 146 -24.00 -5.97 2.87
CA GLN A 146 -23.24 -5.78 1.64
C GLN A 146 -22.70 -4.35 1.63
N SER A 147 -21.38 -4.22 1.76
CA SER A 147 -20.66 -2.95 1.62
C SER A 147 -19.96 -2.88 0.26
N ASP A 148 -19.98 -1.71 -0.37
CA ASP A 148 -19.22 -1.44 -1.61
C ASP A 148 -17.69 -1.53 -1.38
N GLU A 149 -17.25 -1.41 -0.12
CA GLU A 149 -15.84 -1.42 0.28
C GLU A 149 -15.28 -2.83 0.62
N GLY A 150 -16.06 -3.89 0.39
CA GLY A 150 -15.66 -5.28 0.61
C GLY A 150 -15.92 -5.79 2.03
N ASP A 151 -16.17 -7.10 2.15
CA ASP A 151 -16.47 -7.79 3.42
C ASP A 151 -15.17 -8.04 4.21
N VAL A 152 -14.85 -7.15 5.15
CA VAL A 152 -13.66 -7.24 6.01
C VAL A 152 -13.90 -8.16 7.23
N GLY A 153 -15.16 -8.47 7.56
CA GLY A 153 -15.54 -9.02 8.86
C GLY A 153 -15.71 -10.54 8.92
N ARG A 154 -16.17 -11.20 7.84
CA ARG A 154 -16.54 -12.63 7.91
C ARG A 154 -15.42 -13.62 7.57
N SER A 155 -14.33 -13.18 6.95
CA SER A 155 -13.19 -14.05 6.59
C SER A 155 -12.00 -13.98 7.55
N THR A 156 -12.11 -13.33 8.71
CA THR A 156 -10.95 -13.04 9.57
C THR A 156 -10.24 -14.31 10.07
N HIS A 157 -10.98 -15.35 10.48
CA HIS A 157 -10.39 -16.57 11.04
C HIS A 157 -9.61 -17.42 10.02
N ASP A 158 -10.14 -17.62 8.81
CA ASP A 158 -9.41 -18.33 7.76
C ASP A 158 -8.25 -17.49 7.18
N SER A 159 -8.41 -16.16 7.16
CA SER A 159 -7.36 -15.23 6.72
C SER A 159 -6.18 -15.20 7.70
N GLU A 160 -6.43 -15.30 9.00
CA GLU A 160 -5.38 -15.32 10.02
C GLU A 160 -4.42 -16.50 9.85
N ILE A 161 -4.95 -17.70 9.58
CA ILE A 161 -4.13 -18.90 9.35
C ILE A 161 -3.30 -18.75 8.07
N LEU A 162 -3.89 -18.20 7.00
CA LEU A 162 -3.19 -17.96 5.73
C LEU A 162 -2.06 -16.92 5.87
N ILE A 163 -2.29 -15.84 6.62
CA ILE A 163 -1.27 -14.81 6.88
C ILE A 163 -0.11 -15.41 7.68
N VAL A 164 -0.40 -16.17 8.73
CA VAL A 164 0.64 -16.85 9.53
C VAL A 164 1.42 -17.85 8.68
N GLY A 165 0.72 -18.65 7.85
CA GLY A 165 1.34 -19.59 6.92
C GLY A 165 2.24 -18.91 5.90
N ALA A 166 1.82 -17.78 5.32
CA ALA A 166 2.61 -17.00 4.37
C ALA A 166 3.87 -16.40 5.02
N VAL A 167 3.73 -15.80 6.21
CA VAL A 167 4.87 -15.28 6.97
C VAL A 167 5.86 -16.40 7.32
N LEU A 168 5.36 -17.56 7.73
CA LEU A 168 6.19 -18.72 8.05
C LEU A 168 6.92 -19.25 6.81
N ALA A 169 6.25 -19.35 5.66
CA ALA A 169 6.87 -19.78 4.41
C ALA A 169 8.02 -18.83 3.97
N VAL A 170 7.79 -17.51 4.04
CA VAL A 170 8.82 -16.50 3.78
C VAL A 170 9.97 -16.63 4.77
N TYR A 171 9.67 -16.78 6.06
CA TYR A 171 10.68 -16.97 7.10
C TYR A 171 11.55 -18.20 6.84
N LEU A 172 10.95 -19.34 6.51
CA LEU A 172 11.68 -20.58 6.22
C LEU A 172 12.54 -20.45 4.95
N THR A 173 12.03 -19.78 3.92
CA THR A 173 12.77 -19.57 2.66
C THR A 173 14.00 -18.70 2.90
N LEU A 174 13.87 -17.60 3.66
CA LEU A 174 15.02 -16.77 4.04
C LEU A 174 15.96 -17.50 5.01
N GLY A 175 15.43 -18.31 5.93
CA GLY A 175 16.22 -19.10 6.86
C GLY A 175 17.10 -20.13 6.16
N MET A 176 16.56 -20.80 5.14
CA MET A 176 17.33 -21.69 4.25
C MET A 176 18.37 -20.92 3.44
N LEU A 177 18.05 -19.70 2.98
CA LEU A 177 18.98 -18.89 2.18
C LEU A 177 20.19 -18.40 2.98
N TYR A 178 19.99 -17.97 4.24
CA TYR A 178 21.05 -17.37 5.06
C TYR A 178 21.71 -18.33 6.06
N GLU A 179 21.27 -19.60 6.11
CA GLU A 179 21.71 -20.61 7.09
C GLU A 179 21.64 -20.13 8.55
N SER A 180 20.74 -19.17 8.84
CA SER A 180 20.64 -18.52 10.14
C SER A 180 19.19 -18.17 10.44
N VAL A 181 18.78 -18.50 11.68
CA VAL A 181 17.42 -18.34 12.21
C VAL A 181 17.11 -16.85 12.51
N TRP A 182 18.15 -16.02 12.67
CA TRP A 182 18.01 -14.67 13.21
C TRP A 182 18.04 -13.54 12.16
N HIS A 183 18.77 -13.71 11.05
CA HIS A 183 18.78 -12.73 9.96
C HIS A 183 17.42 -12.57 9.25
N PRO A 184 16.63 -13.63 9.00
CA PRO A 184 15.29 -13.52 8.42
C PRO A 184 14.34 -12.68 9.27
N LEU A 185 14.43 -12.79 10.59
CA LEU A 185 13.57 -12.07 11.53
C LEU A 185 13.85 -10.56 11.50
N THR A 186 15.11 -10.18 11.29
CA THR A 186 15.52 -8.79 11.12
C THR A 186 14.91 -8.18 9.85
N ILE A 187 14.88 -8.95 8.75
CA ILE A 187 14.30 -8.50 7.48
C ILE A 187 12.77 -8.41 7.57
N LEU A 188 12.11 -9.40 8.17
CA LEU A 188 10.65 -9.41 8.38
C LEU A 188 10.14 -8.24 9.25
N SER A 189 10.97 -7.74 10.18
CA SER A 189 10.63 -6.57 11.00
C SER A 189 10.40 -5.28 10.19
N THR A 190 10.82 -5.25 8.92
CA THR A 190 10.64 -4.09 8.03
C THR A 190 9.22 -3.98 7.46
N ILE A 191 8.45 -5.07 7.44
CA ILE A 191 7.09 -5.12 6.93
C ILE A 191 6.12 -4.26 7.78
N PRO A 192 5.98 -4.47 9.09
CA PRO A 192 4.99 -3.73 9.89
C PRO A 192 5.29 -2.22 9.92
N SER A 193 6.55 -1.84 9.93
CA SER A 193 6.95 -0.43 10.01
C SER A 193 6.75 0.32 8.68
N ALA A 194 6.89 -0.34 7.53
CA ALA A 194 6.43 0.23 6.25
C ALA A 194 4.92 0.53 6.25
N GLY A 195 4.13 -0.37 6.86
CA GLY A 195 2.70 -0.18 7.04
C GLY A 195 2.35 0.98 7.96
N ILE A 196 3.01 1.06 9.12
CA ILE A 196 2.85 2.16 10.07
C ILE A 196 3.14 3.51 9.40
N GLY A 197 4.20 3.59 8.59
CA GLY A 197 4.53 4.82 7.87
C GLY A 197 3.47 5.25 6.86
N ALA A 198 2.84 4.30 6.18
CA ALA A 198 1.73 4.59 5.27
C ALA A 198 0.47 5.07 6.00
N VAL A 199 0.14 4.44 7.14
CA VAL A 199 -1.01 4.82 7.97
C VAL A 199 -0.82 6.22 8.56
N ILE A 200 0.35 6.52 9.12
CA ILE A 200 0.67 7.84 9.67
C ILE A 200 0.54 8.91 8.57
N ALA A 201 0.98 8.62 7.35
CA ALA A 201 0.84 9.54 6.24
C ALA A 201 -0.62 9.85 5.91
N LEU A 202 -1.47 8.82 5.83
CA LEU A 202 -2.89 9.02 5.55
C LEU A 202 -3.58 9.82 6.65
N ASP A 203 -3.25 9.54 7.91
CA ASP A 203 -3.77 10.25 9.08
C ASP A 203 -3.39 11.75 9.04
N LEU A 204 -2.12 12.05 8.75
CA LEU A 204 -1.63 13.44 8.61
C LEU A 204 -2.31 14.22 7.49
N PHE A 205 -2.73 13.54 6.41
CA PHE A 205 -3.44 14.15 5.29
C PHE A 205 -4.98 14.03 5.39
N GLY A 206 -5.49 13.46 6.47
CA GLY A 206 -6.94 13.30 6.72
C GLY A 206 -7.64 12.40 5.71
N LEU A 207 -6.94 11.42 5.12
CA LEU A 207 -7.50 10.52 4.11
C LEU A 207 -7.94 9.20 4.73
N PRO A 208 -9.07 8.63 4.29
CA PRO A 208 -9.55 7.36 4.79
C PRO A 208 -8.60 6.22 4.39
N PHE A 209 -8.51 5.22 5.27
CA PHE A 209 -7.84 3.97 4.94
C PHE A 209 -8.72 3.17 3.97
N SER A 210 -8.27 3.05 2.72
CA SER A 210 -9.00 2.38 1.64
C SER A 210 -8.25 1.18 1.07
N GLY A 211 -8.90 0.35 0.25
CA GLY A 211 -8.23 -0.77 -0.43
C GLY A 211 -7.03 -0.34 -1.28
N MET A 212 -7.04 0.88 -1.83
CA MET A 212 -5.91 1.44 -2.58
C MET A 212 -4.70 1.74 -1.68
N ALA A 213 -4.92 2.10 -0.42
CA ALA A 213 -3.84 2.25 0.56
C ALA A 213 -3.18 0.90 0.91
N VAL A 214 -3.95 -0.19 0.94
CA VAL A 214 -3.42 -1.54 1.13
C VAL A 214 -2.49 -1.92 -0.01
N ILE A 215 -2.89 -1.65 -1.26
CA ILE A 215 -2.03 -1.87 -2.44
C ILE A 215 -0.72 -1.07 -2.31
N ALA A 216 -0.80 0.20 -1.89
CA ALA A 216 0.40 1.00 -1.64
C ALA A 216 1.31 0.37 -0.58
N MET A 217 0.74 -0.15 0.51
CA MET A 217 1.46 -0.84 1.57
C MET A 217 2.14 -2.13 1.08
N LEU A 218 1.49 -2.90 0.21
CA LEU A 218 2.09 -4.09 -0.42
C LEU A 218 3.28 -3.72 -1.31
N LEU A 219 3.15 -2.66 -2.12
CA LEU A 219 4.24 -2.15 -2.95
C LEU A 219 5.42 -1.64 -2.11
N LEU A 220 5.12 -0.89 -1.06
CA LEU A 220 6.10 -0.39 -0.08
C LEU A 220 6.88 -1.52 0.58
N THR A 221 6.18 -2.59 0.96
CA THR A 221 6.78 -3.77 1.56
C THR A 221 7.86 -4.37 0.65
N GLY A 222 7.60 -4.48 -0.66
CA GLY A 222 8.59 -4.97 -1.63
C GLY A 222 9.83 -4.06 -1.77
N ILE A 223 9.62 -2.74 -1.81
CA ILE A 223 10.72 -1.76 -1.89
C ILE A 223 11.58 -1.82 -0.63
N SER A 224 10.95 -1.86 0.55
CA SER A 224 11.61 -1.95 1.86
C SER A 224 12.41 -3.24 1.99
N LEU A 225 11.81 -4.39 1.65
CA LEU A 225 12.45 -5.71 1.69
C LEU A 225 13.70 -5.75 0.82
N LYS A 226 13.62 -5.26 -0.43
CA LYS A 226 14.79 -5.24 -1.33
C LYS A 226 15.95 -4.46 -0.71
N ASN A 227 15.68 -3.32 -0.08
CA ASN A 227 16.73 -2.50 0.54
C ASN A 227 17.32 -3.17 1.78
N ALA A 228 16.48 -3.80 2.60
CA ALA A 228 16.89 -4.51 3.82
C ALA A 228 17.71 -5.78 3.53
N ILE A 229 17.21 -6.64 2.64
CA ILE A 229 17.86 -7.87 2.17
C ILE A 229 19.26 -7.54 1.68
N LEU A 230 19.37 -6.57 0.78
CA LEU A 230 20.63 -6.21 0.16
C LEU A 230 21.62 -5.72 1.25
N LEU A 231 21.18 -4.90 2.22
CA LEU A 231 22.04 -4.38 3.30
C LEU A 231 22.62 -5.50 4.17
N VAL A 232 21.76 -6.41 4.62
CA VAL A 232 22.14 -7.54 5.49
C VAL A 232 23.05 -8.51 4.73
N ASP A 233 22.72 -8.81 3.46
CA ASP A 233 23.51 -9.69 2.61
C ASP A 233 24.96 -9.20 2.46
N PHE A 234 25.16 -7.90 2.26
CA PHE A 234 26.51 -7.33 2.18
C PHE A 234 27.27 -7.40 3.51
N ALA A 235 26.58 -7.22 4.64
CA ALA A 235 27.21 -7.32 5.94
C ALA A 235 27.71 -8.75 6.19
N ILE A 236 26.86 -9.76 5.95
CA ILE A 236 27.21 -11.17 6.09
C ILE A 236 28.35 -11.55 5.14
N HIS A 237 28.28 -11.10 3.89
CA HIS A 237 29.33 -11.37 2.91
C HIS A 237 30.67 -10.75 3.32
N ALA A 238 30.67 -9.53 3.88
CA ALA A 238 31.88 -8.88 4.39
C ALA A 238 32.47 -9.59 5.62
N GLU A 239 31.63 -10.17 6.49
CA GLU A 239 32.11 -11.00 7.61
C GLU A 239 32.73 -12.31 7.13
N ARG A 240 32.05 -13.04 6.24
CA ARG A 240 32.50 -14.37 5.77
C ARG A 240 33.77 -14.28 4.92
N GLU A 241 33.84 -13.34 3.97
CA GLU A 241 34.97 -13.27 3.04
C GLU A 241 36.15 -12.45 3.55
N ARG A 242 35.90 -11.43 4.37
CA ARG A 242 36.95 -10.49 4.80
C ARG A 242 37.28 -10.59 6.28
N GLY A 243 36.62 -11.48 7.02
CA GLY A 243 36.81 -11.65 8.46
C GLY A 243 36.55 -10.36 9.25
N MET A 244 35.73 -9.44 8.70
CA MET A 244 35.45 -8.16 9.34
C MET A 244 34.64 -8.36 10.61
N THR A 245 34.84 -7.48 11.60
CA THR A 245 33.94 -7.48 12.75
C THR A 245 32.52 -7.08 12.31
N PRO A 246 31.46 -7.61 12.94
CA PRO A 246 30.08 -7.31 12.56
C PRO A 246 29.74 -5.81 12.56
N ARG A 247 30.36 -5.05 13.46
CA ARG A 247 30.24 -3.59 13.53
C ARG A 247 30.86 -2.89 12.33
N ASP A 248 32.03 -3.34 11.89
CA ASP A 248 32.72 -2.74 10.75
C ASP A 248 32.05 -3.14 9.43
N ALA A 249 31.59 -4.39 9.33
CA ALA A 249 30.86 -4.91 8.18
C ALA A 249 29.56 -4.13 7.94
N ILE A 250 28.70 -4.01 8.94
CA ILE A 250 27.42 -3.29 8.80
C ILE A 250 27.61 -1.79 8.55
N ARG A 251 28.63 -1.16 9.17
CA ARG A 251 28.96 0.25 8.94
C ARG A 251 29.38 0.48 7.50
N LYS A 252 30.26 -0.38 6.98
CA LYS A 252 30.71 -0.31 5.58
C LYS A 252 29.56 -0.57 4.61
N ALA A 253 28.67 -1.50 4.94
CA ALA A 253 27.44 -1.76 4.19
C ALA A 253 26.59 -0.49 4.09
N CYS A 254 26.31 0.17 5.21
CA CYS A 254 25.49 1.38 5.26
C CYS A 254 26.08 2.51 4.39
N LEU A 255 27.40 2.73 4.46
CA LEU A 255 28.07 3.78 3.68
C LEU A 255 28.00 3.54 2.16
N LEU A 256 28.18 2.30 1.73
CA LEU A 256 28.13 1.96 0.30
C LEU A 256 26.72 2.06 -0.27
N ARG A 257 25.71 1.87 0.59
CA ARG A 257 24.30 1.73 0.17
C ARG A 257 23.48 2.98 0.38
N LEU A 258 23.94 3.92 1.20
CA LEU A 258 23.30 5.23 1.41
C LEU A 258 22.95 5.91 0.08
N ARG A 259 23.90 5.98 -0.86
CA ARG A 259 23.69 6.63 -2.15
C ARG A 259 22.58 5.95 -2.98
N PRO A 260 22.65 4.63 -3.24
CA PRO A 260 21.55 3.92 -3.91
C PRO A 260 20.20 3.96 -3.18
N ILE A 261 20.19 3.80 -1.86
CA ILE A 261 18.98 3.77 -1.02
C ILE A 261 18.25 5.11 -1.10
N VAL A 262 18.98 6.22 -1.01
CA VAL A 262 18.41 7.55 -1.13
C VAL A 262 17.91 7.80 -2.55
N MET A 263 18.67 7.37 -3.57
CA MET A 263 18.28 7.51 -4.97
C MET A 263 16.95 6.80 -5.28
N THR A 264 16.77 5.57 -4.79
CA THR A 264 15.53 4.82 -5.06
C THR A 264 14.32 5.43 -4.35
N THR A 265 14.48 5.92 -3.12
CA THR A 265 13.40 6.61 -2.39
C THR A 265 12.98 7.89 -3.08
N PHE A 266 13.93 8.72 -3.49
CA PHE A 266 13.61 9.95 -4.21
C PHE A 266 12.95 9.65 -5.55
N ALA A 267 13.45 8.68 -6.32
CA ALA A 267 12.83 8.30 -7.58
C ALA A 267 11.39 7.80 -7.39
N ALA A 268 11.14 6.95 -6.38
CA ALA A 268 9.81 6.43 -6.09
C ALA A 268 8.87 7.53 -5.55
N ALA A 269 9.35 8.40 -4.66
CA ALA A 269 8.58 9.52 -4.15
C ALA A 269 8.20 10.53 -5.24
N LEU A 270 9.14 10.87 -6.13
CA LEU A 270 8.88 11.74 -7.28
C LEU A 270 7.93 11.07 -8.30
N GLY A 271 8.02 9.75 -8.48
CA GLY A 271 7.09 9.00 -9.31
C GLY A 271 5.67 8.93 -8.74
N ALA A 272 5.53 8.99 -7.41
CA ALA A 272 4.25 9.04 -6.71
C ALA A 272 3.65 10.46 -6.65
N LEU A 273 4.49 11.50 -6.75
CA LEU A 273 4.07 12.89 -6.72
C LEU A 273 2.92 13.24 -7.70
N PRO A 274 2.94 12.83 -8.99
CA PRO A 274 1.83 13.11 -9.90
C PRO A 274 0.52 12.43 -9.50
N LEU A 275 0.56 11.32 -8.75
CA LEU A 275 -0.65 10.66 -8.25
C LEU A 275 -1.33 11.50 -7.17
N VAL A 276 -0.55 12.27 -6.41
CA VAL A 276 -1.05 13.18 -5.37
C VAL A 276 -1.52 14.50 -5.96
N LEU A 277 -0.81 15.02 -6.97
CA LEU A 277 -1.09 16.33 -7.57
C LEU A 277 -2.17 16.31 -8.66
N MET A 278 -2.53 15.14 -9.22
CA MET A 278 -3.58 15.06 -10.23
C MET A 278 -4.97 15.28 -9.63
N GLY A 279 -5.58 16.42 -9.97
CA GLY A 279 -7.01 16.65 -9.78
C GLY A 279 -7.89 16.05 -10.89
N GLY A 280 -9.17 15.85 -10.59
CA GLY A 280 -10.22 15.40 -11.53
C GLY A 280 -10.87 14.07 -11.15
N TYR A 281 -11.69 13.51 -12.05
CA TYR A 281 -12.37 12.23 -11.84
C TYR A 281 -11.41 11.11 -11.44
N GLY A 282 -11.74 10.39 -10.36
CA GLY A 282 -10.94 9.30 -9.81
C GLY A 282 -9.77 9.73 -8.90
N MET A 283 -9.71 11.01 -8.50
CA MET A 283 -8.73 11.49 -7.52
C MET A 283 -8.85 10.78 -6.16
N GLU A 284 -10.07 10.46 -5.74
CA GLU A 284 -10.37 9.77 -4.47
C GLU A 284 -9.71 8.38 -4.38
N LEU A 285 -9.44 7.74 -5.51
CA LEU A 285 -8.77 6.43 -5.58
C LEU A 285 -7.23 6.55 -5.65
N ARG A 286 -6.73 7.63 -6.27
CA ARG A 286 -5.29 7.80 -6.58
C ARG A 286 -4.54 8.53 -5.48
N GLN A 287 -5.18 9.52 -4.88
CA GLN A 287 -4.57 10.37 -3.85
C GLN A 287 -4.19 9.59 -2.59
N PRO A 288 -5.03 8.68 -2.04
CA PRO A 288 -4.63 7.83 -0.91
C PRO A 288 -3.45 6.91 -1.26
N LEU A 289 -3.42 6.36 -2.47
CA LEU A 289 -2.33 5.50 -2.93
C LEU A 289 -0.99 6.26 -2.99
N GLY A 290 -0.99 7.47 -3.56
CA GLY A 290 0.22 8.28 -3.67
C GLY A 290 0.76 8.75 -2.32
N ILE A 291 -0.11 9.23 -1.43
CA ILE A 291 0.27 9.73 -0.10
C ILE A 291 0.78 8.61 0.80
N ALA A 292 0.08 7.47 0.83
CA ALA A 292 0.51 6.29 1.56
C ALA A 292 1.90 5.85 1.11
N LEU A 293 2.15 5.84 -0.21
CA LEU A 293 3.44 5.45 -0.77
C LEU A 293 4.57 6.44 -0.40
N ILE A 294 4.34 7.75 -0.51
CA ILE A 294 5.36 8.75 -0.15
C ILE A 294 5.70 8.70 1.34
N GLY A 295 4.70 8.68 2.22
CA GLY A 295 4.96 8.66 3.65
C GLY A 295 5.52 7.34 4.14
N GLY A 296 5.04 6.20 3.62
CA GLY A 296 5.62 4.90 3.90
C GLY A 296 7.08 4.79 3.43
N LEU A 297 7.43 5.38 2.28
CA LEU A 297 8.81 5.43 1.79
C LEU A 297 9.73 6.21 2.73
N LEU A 298 9.29 7.36 3.25
CA LEU A 298 10.10 8.17 4.17
C LEU A 298 10.39 7.41 5.47
N VAL A 299 9.37 6.80 6.05
CA VAL A 299 9.51 6.03 7.31
C VAL A 299 10.34 4.76 7.10
N SER A 300 10.09 4.01 6.02
CA SER A 300 10.83 2.78 5.71
C SER A 300 12.30 3.04 5.40
N GLN A 301 12.65 4.17 4.79
CA GLN A 301 14.06 4.51 4.56
C GLN A 301 14.79 4.84 5.86
N GLY A 302 14.15 5.58 6.76
CA GLY A 302 14.67 5.81 8.11
C GLY A 302 14.89 4.49 8.85
N GLN A 303 13.90 3.60 8.82
CA GLN A 303 14.03 2.28 9.43
C GLN A 303 15.19 1.47 8.85
N THR A 304 15.33 1.44 7.52
CA THR A 304 16.38 0.65 6.85
C THR A 304 17.78 1.12 7.23
N MET A 305 17.96 2.44 7.40
CA MET A 305 19.28 3.03 7.70
C MET A 305 19.64 3.02 9.19
N PHE A 306 18.65 3.07 10.09
CA PHE A 306 18.90 3.17 11.53
C PHE A 306 18.51 1.88 12.27
N THR A 307 17.29 1.40 12.07
CA THR A 307 16.74 0.27 12.83
C THR A 307 17.34 -1.07 12.38
N THR A 308 17.51 -1.29 11.07
CA THR A 308 18.09 -2.53 10.55
C THR A 308 19.52 -2.79 11.02
N PRO A 309 20.48 -1.84 10.94
CA PRO A 309 21.83 -2.09 11.45
C PRO A 309 21.87 -2.22 12.99
N ALA A 310 20.98 -1.54 13.71
CA ALA A 310 20.87 -1.71 15.16
C ALA A 310 20.36 -3.11 15.54
N LEU A 311 19.31 -3.60 14.87
CA LEU A 311 18.78 -4.95 15.04
C LEU A 311 19.81 -6.00 14.68
N TYR A 312 20.55 -5.82 13.58
CA TYR A 312 21.63 -6.71 13.18
C TYR A 312 22.65 -6.90 14.31
N LEU A 313 23.16 -5.79 14.86
CA LEU A 313 24.13 -5.83 15.96
C LEU A 313 23.56 -6.39 17.27
N LEU A 314 22.26 -6.22 17.51
CA LEU A 314 21.59 -6.77 18.69
C LEU A 314 21.46 -8.30 18.59
N VAL A 315 21.06 -8.79 17.42
CA VAL A 315 20.98 -10.21 17.08
C VAL A 315 22.36 -10.88 17.20
N GLU A 316 23.38 -10.26 16.62
CA GLU A 316 24.78 -10.68 16.70
C GLU A 316 25.27 -10.83 18.16
N LYS A 317 25.01 -9.80 18.99
CA LYS A 317 25.35 -9.84 20.41
C LYS A 317 24.58 -10.92 21.16
N ALA A 318 23.29 -11.10 20.86
CA ALA A 318 22.47 -12.14 21.47
C ALA A 318 22.97 -13.54 21.09
N ALA A 319 23.35 -13.75 19.83
CA ALA A 319 23.93 -15.00 19.35
C ALA A 319 25.28 -15.30 20.04
N ALA A 320 26.16 -14.29 20.17
CA ALA A 320 27.43 -14.43 20.89
C ALA A 320 27.24 -14.69 22.39
N PHE A 321 26.22 -14.09 23.01
CA PHE A 321 25.89 -14.33 24.41
C PHE A 321 25.41 -15.78 24.62
N LEU A 322 24.50 -16.27 23.76
CA LEU A 322 24.01 -17.66 23.80
C LEU A 322 25.13 -18.68 23.57
N SER A 323 26.07 -18.42 22.66
CA SER A 323 27.19 -19.32 22.41
C SER A 323 28.15 -19.38 23.62
N SER A 324 28.36 -18.27 24.33
CA SER A 324 29.17 -18.24 25.56
C SER A 324 28.56 -19.01 26.73
N ILE A 325 27.22 -19.11 26.77
CA ILE A 325 26.50 -19.91 27.77
C ILE A 325 26.62 -21.40 27.43
N ARG A 326 26.60 -21.75 26.15
CA ARG A 326 26.68 -23.14 25.68
C ARG A 326 28.08 -23.75 25.83
N THR A 327 29.15 -22.94 25.83
CA THR A 327 30.53 -23.40 26.09
C THR A 327 30.85 -23.60 27.57
N LYS A 328 29.96 -23.23 28.50
CA LYS A 328 30.09 -23.53 29.95
C LYS A 328 29.50 -24.89 30.36
N ARG A 329 29.46 -25.90 29.49
CA ARG A 329 29.25 -27.29 29.93
C ARG A 329 30.63 -27.89 30.28
N PRO A 330 30.92 -28.20 31.56
CA PRO A 330 32.20 -28.76 31.93
C PRO A 330 32.40 -30.10 31.22
N ALA A 331 33.55 -30.25 30.57
CA ALA A 331 33.98 -31.52 29.98
C ALA A 331 33.91 -32.60 31.04
N ARG A 332 32.98 -33.54 30.88
CA ARG A 332 32.87 -34.73 31.71
C ARG A 332 34.12 -35.56 31.48
N LYS A 333 35.09 -35.49 32.39
CA LYS A 333 36.23 -36.41 32.45
C LYS A 333 35.68 -37.84 32.52
N HIS A 334 35.84 -38.60 31.45
CA HIS A 334 35.78 -40.06 31.51
C HIS A 334 37.22 -40.56 31.47
N SER A 335 37.70 -40.96 32.65
CA SER A 335 38.83 -41.88 32.83
C SER A 335 38.38 -43.30 32.49
#